data_AF-A0A345CSD9-F1
#
_entry.id   AF-A0A345CSD9-F1
#
_cell.length_a   1.000
_cell.length_b   1.000
_cell.length_c   1.000
_cell.angle_alpha   90.00
_cell.angle_beta   90.00
_cell.angle_gamma   90.00
#
_symmetry.space_group_name_H-M   'P 1'
#
loop_
_entity.id
_entity.type
_entity.pdbx_description
1 polymer ?
#
loop_
_entity_poly.entity_id
_entity_poly.type
_entity_poly.pdbx_seq_one_letter_code
_entity_poly.pdbx_strand_id
1 'polypeptide(L)'
;MAQLISRDGCINGEFYIDTLIYEAIALGMRCALFDVDSCLCSGAPNDLRTFEYWQSCFEKWNGHPYRLEQDNRIPADKVSGLSLKYKKMQPELPKAPALSKKS
;
A
#
# COMPACT_ATOMS: atom_id res chain seq x y z
N MET A 1 -7.03 2.30 24.89
CA MET A 1 -5.71 2.56 25.50
C MET A 1 -5.74 2.68 27.02
N ALA A 2 -6.61 3.53 27.60
CA ALA A 2 -6.63 3.72 29.06
C ALA A 2 -6.72 2.42 29.88
N GLN A 3 -7.56 1.46 29.48
CA GLN A 3 -7.67 0.16 30.16
C GLN A 3 -6.49 -0.81 29.95
N LEU A 4 -5.73 -0.65 28.87
CA LEU A 4 -4.54 -1.48 28.60
C LEU A 4 -3.36 -1.00 29.44
N ILE A 5 -3.24 0.33 29.57
CA ILE A 5 -2.24 0.99 30.41
C ILE A 5 -2.53 0.74 31.89
N SER A 6 -3.79 0.86 32.32
CA SER A 6 -4.16 0.70 33.73
C SER A 6 -3.93 -0.70 34.30
N ARG A 7 -3.88 -1.73 33.44
CA ARG A 7 -3.62 -3.11 33.84
C ARG A 7 -2.18 -3.57 33.62
N ASP A 8 -1.32 -2.67 33.14
CA ASP A 8 0.03 -3.00 32.66
C ASP A 8 0.06 -4.15 31.63
N GLY A 9 -0.87 -4.09 30.66
CA GLY A 9 -1.04 -5.12 29.63
C GLY A 9 0.03 -5.08 28.53
N CYS A 10 1.28 -4.81 28.89
CA CYS A 10 2.41 -4.82 27.97
C CYS A 10 3.05 -6.23 27.90
N ILE A 11 3.65 -6.55 26.77
CA ILE A 11 4.46 -7.76 26.59
C ILE A 11 5.88 -7.26 26.34
N ASN A 12 6.84 -7.63 27.19
CA ASN A 12 8.22 -7.13 27.16
C ASN A 12 8.34 -5.59 27.18
N GLY A 13 7.42 -4.90 27.85
CA GLY A 13 7.39 -3.43 27.91
C GLY A 13 6.78 -2.75 26.69
N GLU A 14 6.30 -3.51 25.71
CA GLU A 14 5.65 -3.00 24.50
C GLU A 14 4.14 -3.23 24.54
N PHE A 15 3.37 -2.25 24.04
CA PHE A 15 1.93 -2.37 23.87
C PHE A 15 1.60 -2.67 22.41
N TYR A 16 1.00 -3.83 22.18
CA TYR A 16 0.65 -4.29 20.84
C TYR A 16 -0.76 -3.86 20.43
N ILE A 17 -0.94 -3.56 19.14
CA ILE A 17 -2.20 -3.08 18.58
C ILE A 17 -3.28 -4.18 18.56
N ASP A 18 -2.89 -5.43 18.33
CA ASP A 18 -3.79 -6.59 18.36
C ASP A 18 -4.45 -6.78 19.75
N THR A 19 -3.70 -6.57 20.84
CA THR A 19 -4.26 -6.58 22.19
C THR A 19 -5.31 -5.48 22.36
N LEU A 20 -5.11 -4.31 21.75
CA LEU A 20 -6.11 -3.23 21.77
C LEU A 20 -7.39 -3.59 21.00
N ILE A 21 -7.29 -4.36 19.92
CA ILE A 21 -8.45 -4.86 19.18
C ILE A 21 -9.24 -5.84 20.06
N TYR A 22 -8.56 -6.74 20.78
CA TYR A 22 -9.20 -7.65 21.72
C TYR A 22 -10.00 -6.89 22.79
N GLU A 23 -9.44 -5.80 23.31
CA GLU A 23 -10.14 -4.93 24.27
C GLU A 23 -11.36 -4.23 23.68
N ALA A 24 -11.27 -3.75 22.45
CA ALA A 24 -12.42 -3.15 21.77
C ALA A 24 -13.57 -4.16 21.66
N ILE A 25 -13.27 -5.42 21.34
CA ILE A 25 -14.26 -6.51 21.29
C ILE A 25 -14.85 -6.77 22.68
N ALA A 26 -14.01 -6.87 23.72
CA ALA A 26 -14.46 -7.11 25.10
C ALA A 26 -15.38 -6.01 25.64
N LEU A 27 -15.14 -4.76 25.21
CA LEU A 27 -15.98 -3.60 25.53
C LEU A 27 -17.29 -3.53 24.71
N GLY A 28 -17.56 -4.52 23.86
CA GLY A 28 -18.75 -4.55 23.01
C GLY A 28 -18.72 -3.53 21.87
N MET A 29 -17.52 -3.05 21.49
CA MET A 29 -17.39 -2.15 20.35
C MET A 29 -17.66 -2.90 19.04
N ARG A 30 -18.12 -2.17 18.03
CA ARG A 30 -18.29 -2.73 16.69
C ARG A 30 -16.93 -2.79 15.99
N CYS A 31 -16.42 -4.00 15.84
CA CYS A 31 -15.26 -4.30 15.01
C CYS A 31 -15.72 -4.81 13.64
N ALA A 32 -15.06 -4.35 12.58
CA ALA A 32 -15.33 -4.79 11.20
C ALA A 32 -14.02 -5.29 10.58
N LEU A 33 -14.11 -6.39 9.85
CA LEU A 33 -13.01 -6.92 9.06
C LEU A 33 -13.13 -6.40 7.63
N PHE A 34 -12.01 -5.98 7.06
CA PHE A 34 -11.92 -5.55 5.67
C PHE A 34 -10.90 -6.43 4.96
N ASP A 35 -11.32 -7.10 3.90
CA ASP A 35 -10.40 -7.79 3.01
C ASP A 35 -9.70 -6.76 2.14
N VAL A 36 -8.37 -6.86 2.06
CA VAL A 36 -7.54 -6.01 1.22
C VAL A 36 -6.85 -6.88 0.17
N ASP A 37 -7.08 -6.58 -1.11
CA ASP A 37 -6.49 -7.35 -2.22
C ASP A 37 -4.97 -7.17 -2.32
N SER A 38 -4.45 -6.03 -1.83
CA SER A 38 -3.03 -5.72 -1.81
C SER A 38 -2.72 -4.68 -0.74
N CYS A 39 -1.70 -4.93 0.07
CA CYS A 39 -1.21 -4.01 1.09
C CYS A 39 0.30 -3.80 0.92
N LEU A 40 0.73 -2.54 0.87
CA LEU A 40 2.13 -2.17 0.95
C LEU A 40 2.37 -1.52 2.31
N CYS A 41 3.07 -2.23 3.20
CA CYS A 41 3.58 -1.64 4.43
C CYS A 41 4.65 -0.62 4.07
N SER A 42 4.72 0.57 4.66
CA SER A 42 5.78 1.55 4.36
C SER A 42 6.92 1.53 5.38
N GLY A 43 7.10 0.39 6.07
CA GLY A 43 7.92 0.31 7.29
C GLY A 43 9.41 0.09 7.03
N ALA A 44 9.77 -0.55 5.91
CA ALA A 44 11.14 -0.85 5.53
C ALA A 44 11.56 -0.08 4.26
N PRO A 45 12.85 0.26 4.10
CA PRO A 45 13.37 0.87 2.86
C PRO A 45 13.09 0.04 1.60
N ASN A 46 12.88 -1.27 1.74
CA ASN A 46 12.52 -2.14 0.63
C ASN A 46 11.07 -1.93 0.16
N ASP A 47 10.19 -1.48 1.04
CA ASP A 47 8.80 -1.28 0.71
C ASP A 47 8.61 -0.06 -0.21
N LEU A 48 9.36 1.02 0.07
CA LEU A 48 9.42 2.16 -0.84
C LEU A 48 9.92 1.74 -2.23
N ARG A 49 10.95 0.89 -2.30
CA ARG A 49 11.43 0.35 -3.58
C ARG A 49 10.37 -0.48 -4.30
N THR A 50 9.57 -1.24 -3.55
CA THR A 50 8.46 -2.03 -4.08
C THR A 50 7.36 -1.12 -4.63
N PHE A 51 7.02 -0.06 -3.91
CA PHE A 51 6.09 0.96 -4.39
C PHE A 51 6.59 1.62 -5.69
N GLU A 52 7.84 2.08 -5.71
CA GLU A 52 8.45 2.72 -6.89
C GLU A 52 8.52 1.76 -8.09
N TYR A 53 8.78 0.48 -7.85
CA TYR A 53 8.75 -0.56 -8.89
C TYR A 53 7.35 -0.65 -9.51
N TRP A 54 6.30 -0.86 -8.72
CA TRP A 54 4.93 -0.98 -9.24
C TRP A 54 4.44 0.32 -9.89
N GLN A 55 4.80 1.47 -9.33
CA GLN A 55 4.49 2.78 -9.91
C GLN A 55 5.11 2.92 -11.31
N SER A 56 6.36 2.49 -11.47
CA SER A 56 7.08 2.44 -12.75
C SER A 56 6.52 1.39 -13.71
N CYS A 57 6.07 0.23 -13.22
CA CYS A 57 5.39 -0.79 -14.02
C CYS A 57 4.10 -0.23 -14.63
N PHE A 58 3.24 0.34 -13.79
CA PHE A 58 1.92 0.80 -14.18
C PHE A 58 1.97 2.01 -15.12
N GLU A 59 2.92 2.92 -14.91
CA GLU A 59 3.17 4.04 -15.82
C GLU A 59 3.54 3.56 -17.23
N LYS A 60 4.34 2.50 -17.35
CA LYS A 60 4.76 1.94 -18.64
C LYS A 60 3.73 0.99 -19.26
N TRP A 61 2.77 0.52 -18.48
CA TRP A 61 1.76 -0.40 -18.97
C TRP A 61 0.65 0.37 -19.68
N ASN A 62 0.69 0.37 -21.02
CA ASN A 62 -0.25 1.11 -21.85
C ASN A 62 -1.74 0.83 -21.53
N GLY A 63 -2.08 -0.41 -21.16
CA GLY A 63 -3.44 -0.82 -20.82
C GLY A 63 -3.86 -0.56 -19.37
N HIS A 64 -2.96 -0.07 -18.51
CA HIS A 64 -3.27 0.24 -17.12
C HIS A 64 -3.71 1.71 -16.99
N PRO A 65 -4.71 2.04 -16.15
CA PRO A 65 -5.24 3.41 -16.03
C PRO A 65 -4.30 4.39 -15.31
N TYR A 66 -3.35 3.88 -14.53
CA TYR A 66 -2.43 4.71 -13.74
C TYR A 66 -1.53 5.59 -14.62
N ARG A 67 -1.46 6.89 -14.30
CA ARG A 67 -0.52 7.85 -14.89
C ARG A 67 0.07 8.74 -13.82
N LEU A 68 1.37 9.03 -13.89
CA LEU A 68 2.06 9.88 -12.93
C LEU A 68 1.44 11.28 -12.83
N GLU A 69 0.96 11.85 -13.93
CA GLU A 69 0.34 13.17 -13.94
C GLU A 69 -1.00 13.20 -13.20
N GLN A 70 -1.62 12.04 -12.97
CA GLN A 70 -2.93 11.89 -12.34
C GLN A 70 -2.84 11.42 -10.88
N ASP A 71 -1.63 11.15 -10.37
CA ASP A 71 -1.43 10.72 -8.99
C ASP A 71 -1.34 11.93 -8.04
N ASN A 72 -2.43 12.20 -7.33
CA ASN A 72 -2.54 13.30 -6.36
C ASN A 72 -1.53 13.22 -5.19
N ARG A 73 -0.84 12.09 -5.01
CA ARG A 73 0.22 11.94 -3.98
C ARG A 73 1.57 12.47 -4.47
N ILE A 74 1.71 12.75 -5.77
CA ILE A 74 2.94 13.26 -6.37
C ILE A 74 2.80 14.77 -6.64
N PRO A 75 3.64 15.61 -6.05
CA PRO A 75 3.70 17.03 -6.40
C PRO A 75 4.03 17.21 -7.88
N ALA A 76 3.33 18.13 -8.57
CA ALA A 76 3.46 18.32 -10.01
C ALA A 76 4.92 18.60 -10.46
N ASP A 77 5.72 19.29 -9.64
CA ASP A 77 7.14 19.56 -9.90
C ASP A 77 8.03 18.31 -9.87
N LYS A 78 7.57 17.22 -9.24
CA LYS A 78 8.30 15.95 -9.13
C LYS A 78 8.01 14.97 -10.26
N VAL A 79 6.91 15.15 -10.98
CA VAL A 79 6.46 14.24 -12.05
C VAL A 79 7.55 14.05 -13.11
N SER A 80 8.16 15.14 -13.58
CA SER A 80 9.22 15.11 -14.59
C SER A 80 10.45 14.31 -14.14
N GLY A 81 10.88 14.50 -12.89
CA GLY A 81 11.99 13.77 -12.28
C GLY A 81 11.70 12.28 -12.14
N LEU A 82 10.48 11.93 -11.71
CA LEU A 82 10.04 10.53 -11.60
C LEU A 82 9.93 9.86 -12.96
N SER A 83 9.37 10.53 -13.97
CA SER A 83 9.31 10.02 -15.34
C SER A 83 10.71 9.70 -15.87
N LEU A 84 11.69 10.59 -15.66
CA LEU A 84 13.10 10.35 -16.02
C LEU A 84 13.73 9.19 -15.24
N LYS A 85 13.44 9.08 -13.94
CA LYS A 85 13.90 7.96 -13.10
C LYS A 85 13.34 6.63 -13.64
N TYR A 86 12.05 6.58 -13.96
CA TYR A 86 11.39 5.36 -14.39
C TYR A 86 11.75 4.94 -15.80
N LYS A 87 12.12 5.85 -16.71
CA LYS A 87 12.70 5.47 -18.01
C LYS A 87 13.90 4.52 -17.88
N LYS A 88 14.71 4.65 -16.83
CA LYS A 88 15.88 3.80 -16.59
C LYS A 88 15.53 2.42 -16.04
N MET A 89 14.33 2.27 -15.47
CA MET A 89 13.86 1.01 -14.88
C MET A 89 13.13 0.21 -15.96
N GLN A 90 13.50 -1.05 -16.19
CA GLN A 90 12.79 -1.94 -17.11
C GLN A 90 12.05 -3.02 -16.33
N PRO A 91 10.80 -2.78 -15.91
CA PRO A 91 10.00 -3.79 -15.25
C PRO A 91 9.51 -4.85 -16.24
N GLU A 92 9.32 -6.08 -15.75
CA GLU A 92 8.60 -7.10 -16.49
C GLU A 92 7.12 -6.71 -16.56
N LEU A 93 6.68 -6.36 -17.77
CA LEU A 93 5.29 -5.97 -17.99
C LEU A 93 4.43 -7.22 -18.23
N PRO A 94 3.20 -7.26 -17.67
CA PRO A 94 2.26 -8.30 -18.01
C PRO A 94 2.01 -8.31 -19.52
N LYS A 95 2.00 -9.51 -20.12
CA LYS A 95 1.57 -9.66 -21.51
C LYS A 95 0.13 -9.14 -21.61
N ALA A 96 -0.13 -8.27 -22.60
CA ALA A 96 -1.47 -7.75 -22.81
C ALA A 96 -2.46 -8.93 -22.80
N PRO A 97 -3.56 -8.86 -22.02
CA PRO A 97 -4.58 -9.91 -22.10
C PRO A 97 -5.03 -9.97 -23.55
N ALA A 98 -5.04 -11.17 -24.13
CA ALA A 98 -5.62 -11.38 -25.45
C ALA A 98 -7.03 -10.80 -25.39
N LEU A 99 -7.30 -9.76 -26.19
CA LEU A 99 -8.63 -9.19 -26.34
C LEU A 99 -9.55 -10.32 -26.82
N SER A 100 -10.20 -11.00 -25.88
CA SER A 100 -11.27 -11.92 -26.20
C SER A 100 -12.39 -11.04 -26.75
N LYS A 101 -12.48 -11.00 -28.08
CA LYS A 101 -13.64 -10.49 -28.80
C LYS A 101 -14.81 -11.35 -28.33
N LYS A 102 -15.57 -10.87 -27.34
CA LYS A 102 -16.90 -11.40 -27.06
C LYS A 102 -17.76 -10.96 -28.25
N SER A 103 -17.99 -11.92 -29.15
CA SER A 103 -18.99 -11.85 -30.22
C SER A 103 -20.36 -12.26 -29.71
#